data_AF-A0A8I0N342-F1
#
_entry.id   AF-A0A8I0N342-F1
#
_cell.length_a   1.000
_cell.length_b   1.000
_cell.length_c   1.000
_cell.angle_alpha   90.00
_cell.angle_beta   90.00
_cell.angle_gamma   90.00
#
_symmetry.space_group_name_H-M   'P 1'
#
loop_
_entity.id
_entity.type
_entity.pdbx_description
1 polymer ?
#
loop_
_entity_poly.entity_id
_entity_poly.type
_entity_poly.pdbx_seq_one_letter_code
_entity_poly.pdbx_strand_id
1 'polypeptide(L)'
;MKWPRSARKPRMSQPKRYTSPIGGWVANRNVAEAQAPGLPQAAAVLDNFFPYATTVIMRRGSELHATLGDANKPVKSLFKYVNGGNQRLFGATDNQIFDITLVQNANSWRIGTSSADDIKTDQNDLLGELSTKDLDVLNNQKSGDWSVVQFATAGGGIFLRGVNGEDKPFVYDGTAFGTDPALTMPAAETTVKPEDMSFVWAYKNRLFFVQRNSLNFWYLPVDQIGGELKKFPLGGIFGEGGSLLFGASWSLDSGSSGGLSEQCVFVSTEGEVAVFQGNNPATAETWDKVGVYKIGKPLGKKAMIRAGGDIIIATTTGFVPLSQAIQRDVAALSPATVSYPIVDAWNEACLLRGNEGWHAMLWPERQMVLVVPPHLNGSSPVMFVANALTGKWCRFTGWTSNCMEVFQGQLYFGSLGGEVIKANIGGSDKGNTYTAAYLPLFEDYGQPAFMKLAKIARFTIRASAKLNMAVKLHVEYDKELPPAPNATAVTSTQEWGTAIWGESTWGAASQVILNNDWQAIGGGGYVVAPSCQVTSGYIVPLDAEIMSTDLTYEMTDVPA
;
A
#
# COMPACT_ATOMS: atom_id res chain seq x y z
N MET A 1 -21.81 -49.41 -54.87
CA MET A 1 -21.92 -49.43 -53.40
C MET A 1 -21.47 -48.07 -52.88
N LYS A 2 -22.39 -47.16 -52.53
CA LYS A 2 -22.03 -45.87 -51.93
C LYS A 2 -21.84 -46.12 -50.43
N TRP A 3 -20.61 -46.02 -49.93
CA TRP A 3 -20.38 -45.99 -48.48
C TRP A 3 -21.19 -44.83 -47.88
N PRO A 4 -21.97 -45.06 -46.81
CA PRO A 4 -22.62 -43.96 -46.11
C PRO A 4 -21.51 -43.05 -45.59
N ARG A 5 -21.49 -41.79 -46.02
CA ARG A 5 -20.67 -40.77 -45.36
C ARG A 5 -21.17 -40.71 -43.93
N SER A 6 -20.37 -41.22 -42.99
CA SER A 6 -20.62 -41.04 -41.56
C SER A 6 -20.87 -39.56 -41.33
N ALA A 7 -22.08 -39.20 -40.90
CA ALA A 7 -22.41 -37.84 -40.52
C ALA A 7 -21.44 -37.47 -39.39
N ARG A 8 -20.47 -36.61 -39.70
CA ARG A 8 -19.51 -36.09 -38.72
C ARG A 8 -20.37 -35.46 -37.63
N LYS A 9 -20.38 -36.04 -36.42
CA LYS A 9 -21.13 -35.48 -35.28
C LYS A 9 -20.80 -33.99 -35.21
N PRO A 10 -21.81 -33.09 -35.18
CA PRO A 10 -21.53 -31.67 -35.07
C PRO A 10 -20.68 -31.46 -33.82
N ARG A 11 -19.56 -30.75 -33.98
CA ARG A 11 -18.70 -30.41 -32.84
C ARG A 11 -19.56 -29.58 -31.89
N MET A 12 -19.84 -30.13 -30.71
CA MET A 12 -20.61 -29.44 -29.69
C MET A 12 -19.68 -28.47 -28.97
N SER A 13 -20.11 -27.22 -28.84
CA SER A 13 -19.39 -26.26 -28.02
C SER A 13 -19.39 -26.71 -26.56
N GLN A 14 -18.23 -26.62 -25.92
CA GLN A 14 -18.03 -26.98 -24.53
C GLN A 14 -17.99 -25.71 -23.67
N PRO A 15 -18.70 -25.68 -22.53
CA PRO A 15 -18.59 -24.58 -21.58
C PRO A 15 -17.39 -24.79 -20.64
N LYS A 16 -16.62 -23.74 -20.39
CA LYS A 16 -15.67 -23.61 -19.30
C LYS A 16 -16.14 -22.51 -18.36
N ARG A 17 -16.13 -22.78 -17.06
CA ARG A 17 -16.41 -21.78 -16.02
C ARG A 17 -15.15 -21.47 -15.23
N TYR A 18 -14.89 -20.20 -15.03
CA TYR A 18 -13.94 -19.64 -14.07
C TYR A 18 -14.73 -19.08 -12.89
N THR A 19 -14.34 -19.46 -11.68
CA THR A 19 -14.91 -18.84 -10.47
C THR A 19 -14.27 -17.47 -10.23
N SER A 20 -14.84 -16.68 -9.30
CA SER A 20 -14.20 -15.42 -8.89
C SER A 20 -12.73 -15.66 -8.50
N PRO A 21 -11.78 -14.81 -8.93
CA PRO A 21 -10.35 -15.01 -8.72
C PRO A 21 -9.92 -14.69 -7.27
N ILE A 22 -10.51 -15.38 -6.29
CA ILE A 22 -10.23 -15.20 -4.85
C ILE A 22 -8.80 -15.64 -4.47
N GLY A 23 -8.12 -16.36 -5.35
CA GLY A 23 -6.69 -16.67 -5.25
C GLY A 23 -5.78 -15.45 -5.46
N GLY A 24 -6.34 -14.32 -5.90
CA GLY A 24 -5.63 -13.07 -6.13
C GLY A 24 -4.74 -13.09 -7.37
N TRP A 25 -3.90 -12.06 -7.47
CA TRP A 25 -2.86 -11.95 -8.47
C TRP A 25 -1.69 -12.87 -8.16
N VAL A 26 -1.27 -13.63 -9.18
CA VAL A 26 -0.16 -14.56 -9.10
C VAL A 26 0.76 -14.35 -10.30
N ALA A 27 2.02 -14.06 -10.03
CA ALA A 27 3.06 -13.86 -11.03
C ALA A 27 4.06 -15.03 -11.08
N ASN A 28 4.17 -15.83 -10.02
CA ASN A 28 5.27 -16.77 -9.79
C ASN A 28 5.01 -18.24 -10.19
N ARG A 29 3.88 -18.53 -10.84
CA ARG A 29 3.51 -19.91 -11.19
C ARG A 29 4.03 -20.28 -12.56
N ASN A 30 4.24 -21.59 -12.75
CA ASN A 30 4.54 -22.13 -14.06
C ASN A 30 3.44 -21.73 -15.04
N VAL A 31 3.85 -21.06 -16.11
CA VAL A 31 2.97 -20.53 -17.14
C VAL A 31 2.19 -21.65 -17.84
N ALA A 32 2.78 -22.84 -17.98
CA ALA A 32 2.17 -23.99 -18.67
C ALA A 32 1.08 -24.73 -17.87
N GLU A 33 1.10 -24.66 -16.54
CA GLU A 33 0.09 -25.26 -15.66
C GLU A 33 -0.22 -24.30 -14.52
N ALA A 34 -0.67 -23.10 -14.89
CA ALA A 34 -0.79 -21.99 -13.95
C ALA A 34 -1.90 -22.22 -12.90
N GLN A 35 -2.96 -22.94 -13.26
CA GLN A 35 -4.06 -23.29 -12.36
C GLN A 35 -3.99 -24.75 -11.93
N ALA A 36 -3.24 -25.03 -10.85
CA ALA A 36 -3.14 -26.38 -10.31
C ALA A 36 -4.48 -26.87 -9.69
N PRO A 37 -4.83 -28.15 -9.81
CA PRO A 37 -6.02 -28.73 -9.19
C PRO A 37 -6.07 -28.49 -7.67
N GLY A 38 -7.23 -28.07 -7.15
CA GLY A 38 -7.45 -27.85 -5.72
C GLY A 38 -7.05 -26.47 -5.19
N LEU A 39 -6.39 -25.63 -6.00
CA LEU A 39 -6.13 -24.23 -5.65
C LEU A 39 -7.32 -23.33 -6.05
N PRO A 40 -7.60 -22.26 -5.29
CA PRO A 40 -8.61 -21.27 -5.69
C PRO A 40 -8.22 -20.63 -7.03
N GLN A 41 -9.21 -20.19 -7.80
CA GLN A 41 -8.98 -19.47 -9.04
C GLN A 41 -8.11 -18.23 -8.77
N ALA A 42 -7.02 -18.11 -9.50
CA ALA A 42 -6.15 -16.93 -9.46
C ALA A 42 -6.18 -16.18 -10.79
N ALA A 43 -5.57 -15.00 -10.80
CA ALA A 43 -5.51 -14.10 -11.93
C ALA A 43 -4.06 -13.81 -12.34
N ALA A 44 -3.82 -13.77 -13.65
CA ALA A 44 -2.58 -13.28 -14.23
C ALA A 44 -2.49 -11.75 -14.14
N VAL A 45 -3.63 -11.06 -14.24
CA VAL A 45 -3.78 -9.61 -14.04
C VAL A 45 -4.99 -9.36 -13.15
N LEU A 46 -4.80 -8.59 -12.09
CA LEU A 46 -5.84 -8.17 -11.16
C LEU A 46 -5.61 -6.70 -10.78
N ASP A 47 -5.91 -5.81 -11.72
CA ASP A 47 -5.68 -4.38 -11.60
C ASP A 47 -6.93 -3.68 -11.10
N ASN A 48 -6.79 -2.86 -10.05
CA ASN A 48 -7.86 -2.10 -9.41
C ASN A 48 -9.05 -2.96 -8.94
N PHE A 49 -8.82 -4.26 -8.77
CA PHE A 49 -9.73 -5.24 -8.20
C PHE A 49 -9.13 -5.77 -6.91
N PHE A 50 -9.89 -5.81 -5.83
CA PHE A 50 -9.43 -6.31 -4.54
C PHE A 50 -10.06 -7.68 -4.22
N PRO A 51 -9.24 -8.71 -3.92
CA PRO A 51 -9.74 -10.05 -3.62
C PRO A 51 -10.21 -10.15 -2.17
N TYR A 52 -11.51 -10.30 -1.97
CA TYR A 52 -12.10 -10.73 -0.69
C TYR A 52 -12.11 -12.26 -0.61
N ALA A 53 -12.50 -12.80 0.55
CA ALA A 53 -12.57 -14.25 0.77
C ALA A 53 -13.59 -14.95 -0.15
N THR A 54 -14.66 -14.26 -0.55
CA THR A 54 -15.77 -14.83 -1.33
C THR A 54 -15.76 -14.40 -2.79
N THR A 55 -15.42 -13.14 -3.05
CA THR A 55 -15.57 -12.48 -4.35
C THR A 55 -14.48 -11.45 -4.55
N VAL A 56 -14.36 -10.92 -5.76
CA VAL A 56 -13.44 -9.84 -6.08
C VAL A 56 -14.23 -8.62 -6.50
N ILE A 57 -13.94 -7.47 -5.91
CA ILE A 57 -14.65 -6.21 -6.18
C ILE A 57 -13.69 -5.12 -6.60
N MET A 58 -14.12 -4.26 -7.51
CA MET A 58 -13.40 -3.09 -7.95
C MET A 58 -13.14 -2.15 -6.76
N ARG A 59 -11.92 -1.62 -6.64
CA ARG A 59 -11.63 -0.55 -5.68
C ARG A 59 -12.47 0.68 -6.00
N ARG A 60 -12.74 1.49 -4.99
CA ARG A 60 -13.27 2.84 -5.17
C ARG A 60 -12.17 3.81 -5.59
N GLY A 61 -12.58 5.02 -5.92
CA GLY A 61 -11.72 6.10 -6.36
C GLY A 61 -10.90 6.71 -5.21
N SER A 62 -10.52 7.97 -5.41
CA SER A 62 -9.78 8.75 -4.43
C SER A 62 -10.25 10.20 -4.45
N GLU A 63 -10.12 10.88 -3.32
CA GLU A 63 -10.59 12.26 -3.15
C GLU A 63 -9.48 13.09 -2.51
N LEU A 64 -9.28 14.32 -3.01
CA LEU A 64 -8.31 15.24 -2.44
C LEU A 64 -8.76 15.67 -1.03
N HIS A 65 -7.84 15.64 -0.08
CA HIS A 65 -8.07 16.11 1.28
C HIS A 65 -7.42 17.48 1.53
N ALA A 66 -6.17 17.64 1.09
CA ALA A 66 -5.41 18.87 1.29
C ALA A 66 -4.35 19.04 0.21
N THR A 67 -3.96 20.29 -0.07
CA THR A 67 -2.76 20.61 -0.85
C THR A 67 -1.77 21.36 0.05
N LEU A 68 -0.64 20.72 0.38
CA LEU A 68 0.30 21.26 1.36
C LEU A 68 1.11 22.42 0.79
N GLY A 69 0.98 23.59 1.42
CA GLY A 69 1.73 24.80 1.05
C GLY A 69 1.49 25.21 -0.40
N ASP A 70 2.57 25.62 -1.07
CA ASP A 70 2.56 25.83 -2.52
C ASP A 70 2.61 24.46 -3.21
N ALA A 71 1.62 24.20 -4.08
CA ALA A 71 1.56 22.98 -4.88
C ALA A 71 2.91 22.66 -5.56
N ASN A 72 3.17 21.37 -5.79
CA ASN A 72 4.41 20.78 -6.34
C ASN A 72 5.56 20.52 -5.34
N LYS A 73 5.32 20.61 -4.03
CA LYS A 73 6.27 20.14 -3.01
C LYS A 73 5.86 18.73 -2.54
N PRO A 74 6.71 17.69 -2.64
CA PRO A 74 6.30 16.33 -2.30
C PRO A 74 5.93 16.20 -0.83
N VAL A 75 4.86 15.44 -0.55
CA VAL A 75 4.53 15.07 0.83
C VAL A 75 5.50 13.98 1.29
N LYS A 76 6.33 14.27 2.29
CA LYS A 76 7.41 13.38 2.76
C LYS A 76 6.98 12.46 3.89
N SER A 77 6.12 12.95 4.77
CA SER A 77 5.54 12.15 5.85
C SER A 77 4.12 12.58 6.17
N LEU A 78 3.33 11.59 6.57
CA LEU A 78 2.03 11.75 7.20
C LEU A 78 2.13 11.06 8.56
N PHE A 79 1.54 11.66 9.58
CA PHE A 79 1.49 11.07 10.90
C PHE A 79 0.32 11.63 11.71
N LYS A 80 -0.08 10.92 12.76
CA LYS A 80 -1.23 11.27 13.59
C LYS A 80 -0.90 11.39 15.06
N TYR A 81 -1.76 12.11 15.76
CA TYR A 81 -1.84 12.16 17.21
C TYR A 81 -3.25 11.76 17.65
N VAL A 82 -3.36 10.93 18.67
CA VAL A 82 -4.65 10.44 19.19
C VAL A 82 -4.63 10.42 20.72
N ASN A 83 -5.39 11.32 21.35
CA ASN A 83 -5.62 11.34 22.78
C ASN A 83 -7.12 11.54 23.06
N GLY A 84 -7.84 10.44 23.26
CA GLY A 84 -9.29 10.47 23.42
C GLY A 84 -9.98 11.16 22.23
N GLY A 85 -10.76 12.20 22.51
CA GLY A 85 -11.41 13.02 21.48
C GLY A 85 -10.48 14.00 20.74
N ASN A 86 -9.26 14.23 21.25
CA ASN A 86 -8.27 15.08 20.58
C ASN A 86 -7.48 14.23 19.59
N GLN A 87 -7.87 14.28 18.33
CA GLN A 87 -7.24 13.54 17.25
C GLN A 87 -6.74 14.53 16.20
N ARG A 88 -5.48 14.40 15.80
CA ARG A 88 -4.85 15.27 14.81
C ARG A 88 -4.18 14.46 13.70
N LEU A 89 -4.27 14.95 12.47
CA LEU A 89 -3.53 14.45 11.31
C LEU A 89 -2.60 15.55 10.82
N PHE A 90 -1.33 15.22 10.66
CA PHE A 90 -0.31 16.13 10.20
C PHE A 90 0.28 15.65 8.87
N GLY A 91 0.63 16.61 8.02
CA GLY A 91 1.38 16.36 6.79
C GLY A 91 2.62 17.23 6.72
N ALA A 92 3.75 16.63 6.35
CA ALA A 92 5.01 17.33 6.21
C ALA A 92 5.50 17.36 4.76
N THR A 93 5.92 18.56 4.36
CA THR A 93 6.79 18.78 3.19
C THR A 93 8.25 18.76 3.65
N ASP A 94 9.20 19.02 2.75
CA ASP A 94 10.62 19.09 3.11
C ASP A 94 10.93 20.10 4.22
N ASN A 95 10.19 21.21 4.27
CA ASN A 95 10.56 22.35 5.12
C ASN A 95 9.49 22.74 6.15
N GLN A 96 8.28 22.19 6.06
CA GLN A 96 7.13 22.62 6.86
C GLN A 96 6.22 21.44 7.24
N ILE A 97 5.57 21.53 8.39
CA ILE A 97 4.52 20.63 8.89
C ILE A 97 3.21 21.41 8.98
N PHE A 98 2.12 20.80 8.53
CA PHE A 98 0.77 21.36 8.56
C PHE A 98 -0.18 20.47 9.38
N ASP A 99 -1.07 21.07 10.17
CA ASP A 99 -2.23 20.38 10.76
C ASP A 99 -3.34 20.30 9.71
N ILE A 100 -3.51 19.12 9.14
CA ILE A 100 -4.51 18.83 8.10
C ILE A 100 -5.69 18.04 8.65
N THR A 101 -5.93 18.10 9.96
CA THR A 101 -7.09 17.41 10.58
C THR A 101 -8.40 17.88 9.99
N LEU A 102 -8.55 19.20 9.87
CA LEU A 102 -9.70 19.86 9.28
C LEU A 102 -9.19 20.85 8.23
N VAL A 103 -9.54 20.60 6.98
CA VAL A 103 -9.17 21.44 5.84
C VAL A 103 -10.45 22.01 5.26
N GLN A 104 -10.53 23.34 5.21
CA GLN A 104 -11.73 24.03 4.73
C GLN A 104 -11.91 23.84 3.22
N ASN A 105 -10.82 24.03 2.46
CA ASN A 105 -10.79 23.88 1.01
C ASN A 105 -9.60 22.99 0.63
N ALA A 106 -9.85 21.86 -0.01
CA ALA A 106 -8.79 20.90 -0.37
C ALA A 106 -7.91 21.39 -1.54
N ASN A 107 -8.47 22.26 -2.40
CA ASN A 107 -7.78 22.81 -3.57
C ASN A 107 -7.18 24.18 -3.25
N SER A 108 -5.92 24.39 -3.63
CA SER A 108 -5.34 25.72 -3.69
C SER A 108 -5.70 26.38 -5.03
N TRP A 109 -6.16 27.62 -5.01
CA TRP A 109 -6.51 28.37 -6.22
C TRP A 109 -6.03 29.82 -6.12
N ARG A 110 -5.66 30.39 -7.27
CA ARG A 110 -5.26 31.80 -7.41
C ARG A 110 -5.79 32.34 -8.73
N ILE A 111 -6.04 33.64 -8.80
CA ILE A 111 -6.50 34.31 -10.01
C ILE A 111 -5.30 34.94 -10.73
N GLY A 112 -5.04 34.50 -11.95
CA GLY A 112 -3.98 35.02 -12.81
C GLY A 112 -4.03 34.38 -14.18
N THR A 113 -3.37 35.00 -15.17
CA THR A 113 -3.25 34.42 -16.53
C THR A 113 -2.04 33.48 -16.65
N SER A 114 -1.08 33.60 -15.75
CA SER A 114 0.09 32.73 -15.59
C SER A 114 0.70 32.96 -14.19
N SER A 115 1.67 32.13 -13.77
CA SER A 115 2.39 32.35 -12.50
C SER A 115 3.18 33.66 -12.43
N ALA A 116 3.34 34.36 -13.55
CA ALA A 116 3.98 35.68 -13.62
C ALA A 116 2.98 36.85 -13.64
N ASP A 117 1.69 36.56 -13.87
CA ASP A 117 0.61 37.55 -14.03
C ASP A 117 -0.49 37.36 -12.98
N ASP A 118 -0.09 36.93 -11.78
CA ASP A 118 -1.05 36.78 -10.68
C ASP A 118 -1.62 38.16 -10.30
N ILE A 119 -2.95 38.23 -10.15
CA ILE A 119 -3.60 39.43 -9.66
C ILE A 119 -3.33 39.54 -8.16
N LYS A 120 -2.80 40.69 -7.75
CA LYS A 120 -2.40 40.97 -6.37
C LYS A 120 -3.09 42.21 -5.83
N THR A 121 -3.22 42.28 -4.51
CA THR A 121 -3.58 43.51 -3.81
C THR A 121 -2.46 44.56 -3.96
N ASP A 122 -2.75 45.80 -3.57
CA ASP A 122 -1.76 46.88 -3.44
C ASP A 122 -0.66 46.58 -2.40
N GLN A 123 -0.88 45.60 -1.52
CA GLN A 123 0.09 45.06 -0.57
C GLN A 123 0.89 43.87 -1.13
N ASN A 124 0.73 43.54 -2.42
CA ASN A 124 1.38 42.44 -3.12
C ASN A 124 0.92 41.03 -2.66
N ASP A 125 -0.23 40.94 -1.98
CA ASP A 125 -0.85 39.66 -1.62
C ASP A 125 -1.62 39.09 -2.81
N LEU A 126 -1.43 37.80 -3.08
CA LEU A 126 -2.13 37.10 -4.16
C LEU A 126 -3.64 37.02 -3.87
N LEU A 127 -4.47 37.30 -4.89
CA LEU A 127 -5.89 37.00 -4.81
C LEU A 127 -6.13 35.51 -5.08
N GLY A 128 -6.32 34.76 -4.01
CA GLY A 128 -6.52 33.32 -4.01
C GLY A 128 -6.61 32.75 -2.60
N GLU A 129 -6.75 31.43 -2.50
CA GLU A 129 -6.74 30.70 -1.25
C GLU A 129 -5.84 29.47 -1.36
N LEU A 130 -4.93 29.33 -0.40
CA LEU A 130 -4.15 28.11 -0.23
C LEU A 130 -4.97 27.12 0.60
N SER A 131 -4.94 25.85 0.20
CA SER A 131 -5.64 24.78 0.92
C SER A 131 -5.24 24.69 2.39
N THR A 132 -3.96 24.94 2.69
CA THR A 132 -3.41 24.90 4.05
C THR A 132 -3.10 26.29 4.61
N LYS A 133 -3.86 27.31 4.23
CA LYS A 133 -3.72 28.66 4.79
C LYS A 133 -3.89 28.61 6.32
N ASP A 134 -2.95 29.21 7.05
CA ASP A 134 -2.93 29.28 8.53
C ASP A 134 -2.94 27.90 9.22
N LEU A 135 -2.57 26.83 8.51
CA LEU A 135 -2.46 25.47 9.05
C LEU A 135 -1.01 25.04 9.30
N ASP A 136 -0.02 25.89 9.02
CA ASP A 136 1.38 25.59 9.32
C ASP A 136 1.63 25.59 10.83
N VAL A 137 2.21 24.50 11.31
CA VAL A 137 2.49 24.28 12.75
C VAL A 137 3.98 24.22 13.05
N LEU A 138 4.80 23.92 12.04
CA LEU A 138 6.25 23.95 12.15
C LEU A 138 6.86 24.38 10.82
N ASN A 139 7.82 25.31 10.86
CA ASN A 139 8.43 25.93 9.69
C ASN A 139 9.96 25.84 9.74
N ASN A 140 10.62 26.13 8.61
CA ASN A 140 12.09 26.20 8.49
C ASN A 140 12.81 24.91 8.88
N GLN A 141 12.20 23.77 8.55
CA GLN A 141 12.84 22.46 8.66
C GLN A 141 13.77 22.23 7.46
N LYS A 142 14.75 21.35 7.63
CA LYS A 142 15.70 20.91 6.59
C LYS A 142 15.24 19.61 5.92
N SER A 143 14.45 18.79 6.62
CA SER A 143 13.95 17.51 6.10
C SER A 143 12.51 17.21 6.53
N GLY A 144 11.73 16.67 5.60
CA GLY A 144 10.34 16.23 5.84
C GLY A 144 10.20 14.75 6.21
N ASP A 145 11.30 13.99 6.31
CA ASP A 145 11.28 12.54 6.54
C ASP A 145 11.18 12.16 8.03
N TRP A 146 10.09 12.63 8.65
CA TRP A 146 9.81 12.43 10.06
C TRP A 146 9.48 10.97 10.40
N SER A 147 10.12 10.49 11.46
CA SER A 147 9.73 9.32 12.24
C SER A 147 9.14 9.83 13.55
N VAL A 148 7.94 9.37 13.90
CA VAL A 148 7.25 9.81 15.11
C VAL A 148 6.81 8.63 15.97
N VAL A 149 6.72 8.88 17.28
CA VAL A 149 6.11 7.94 18.22
C VAL A 149 5.26 8.71 19.22
N GLN A 150 4.07 8.19 19.50
CA GLN A 150 3.24 8.70 20.58
C GLN A 150 3.62 7.97 21.88
N PHE A 151 3.81 8.74 22.95
CA PHE A 151 4.28 8.22 24.22
C PHE A 151 3.57 8.93 25.37
N ALA A 152 3.06 8.14 26.32
CA ALA A 152 2.42 8.62 27.52
C ALA A 152 3.42 8.59 28.68
N THR A 153 3.43 9.63 29.51
CA THR A 153 4.21 9.65 30.75
C THR A 153 3.32 9.34 31.97
N ALA A 154 3.90 8.88 33.08
CA ALA A 154 3.14 8.58 34.31
C ALA A 154 2.46 9.81 34.90
N GLY A 155 2.91 11.02 34.55
CA GLY A 155 2.24 12.28 34.87
C GLY A 155 0.91 12.50 34.12
N GLY A 156 0.51 11.56 33.25
CA GLY A 156 -0.75 11.61 32.49
C GLY A 156 -0.68 12.37 31.17
N GLY A 157 0.48 12.96 30.84
CA GLY A 157 0.68 13.66 29.56
C GLY A 157 0.88 12.66 28.42
N ILE A 158 0.17 12.88 27.30
CA ILE A 158 0.36 12.11 26.06
C ILE A 158 0.99 13.03 25.02
N PHE A 159 2.20 12.67 24.60
CA PHE A 159 3.02 13.47 23.71
C PHE A 159 3.31 12.72 22.41
N LEU A 160 3.59 13.46 21.34
CA LEU A 160 4.17 12.93 20.11
C LEU A 160 5.62 13.42 20.00
N ARG A 161 6.57 12.50 19.92
CA ARG A 161 7.99 12.81 19.67
C ARG A 161 8.29 12.58 18.20
N GLY A 162 8.88 13.56 17.53
CA GLY A 162 9.32 13.45 16.13
C GLY A 162 10.81 13.71 15.95
N VAL A 163 11.45 12.90 15.09
CA VAL A 163 12.85 13.02 14.70
C VAL A 163 13.01 12.71 13.19
N ASN A 164 13.98 13.32 12.52
CA ASN A 164 14.20 13.13 11.07
C ASN A 164 15.69 12.97 10.67
N GLY A 165 16.63 13.15 11.60
CA GLY A 165 18.07 13.02 11.37
C GLY A 165 18.76 14.27 10.82
N GLU A 166 18.09 15.44 10.83
CA GLU A 166 18.65 16.73 10.38
C GLU A 166 18.19 17.94 11.19
N ASP A 167 16.93 17.92 11.64
CA ASP A 167 16.30 19.01 12.38
C ASP A 167 16.23 18.74 13.87
N LYS A 168 15.98 19.80 14.63
CA LYS A 168 15.78 19.69 16.07
C LYS A 168 14.55 18.83 16.35
N PRO A 169 14.67 17.78 17.18
CA PRO A 169 13.54 16.94 17.57
C PRO A 169 12.39 17.75 18.15
N PHE A 170 11.18 17.57 17.61
CA PHE A 170 9.98 18.24 18.13
C PHE A 170 9.25 17.38 19.17
N VAL A 171 8.43 18.04 19.99
CA VAL A 171 7.37 17.48 20.82
C VAL A 171 6.06 18.13 20.42
N TYR A 172 5.02 17.34 20.25
CA TYR A 172 3.65 17.85 20.26
C TYR A 172 2.96 17.38 21.55
N ASP A 173 2.44 18.33 22.34
CA ASP A 173 1.86 18.07 23.66
C ASP A 173 0.34 17.81 23.64
N GLY A 174 -0.25 17.75 22.44
CA GLY A 174 -1.69 17.67 22.25
C GLY A 174 -2.32 19.02 21.88
N THR A 175 -1.60 20.13 22.05
CA THR A 175 -2.07 21.49 21.76
C THR A 175 -1.13 22.23 20.81
N ALA A 176 0.18 22.17 21.03
CA ALA A 176 1.17 22.92 20.27
C ALA A 176 2.44 22.10 20.00
N PHE A 177 3.14 22.46 18.93
CA PHE A 177 4.50 21.98 18.66
C PHE A 177 5.50 22.80 19.46
N GLY A 178 6.46 22.12 20.07
CA GLY A 178 7.60 22.71 20.76
C GLY A 178 8.82 21.81 20.67
N THR A 179 9.90 22.19 21.34
CA THR A 179 11.10 21.35 21.47
C THR A 179 11.25 20.76 22.87
N ASP A 180 10.43 21.20 23.82
CA ASP A 180 10.48 20.78 25.22
C ASP A 180 9.50 19.65 25.53
N PRO A 181 9.90 18.68 26.37
CA PRO A 181 11.24 18.48 26.94
C PRO A 181 12.30 18.15 25.88
N ALA A 182 13.44 18.86 25.88
CA ALA A 182 14.48 18.67 24.86
C ALA A 182 15.23 17.33 25.00
N LEU A 183 15.71 16.79 23.88
CA LEU A 183 16.73 15.75 23.89
C LEU A 183 18.10 16.41 24.11
N THR A 184 18.87 15.90 25.07
CA THR A 184 20.23 16.36 25.33
C THR A 184 21.22 15.21 25.20
N MET A 185 22.46 15.54 24.87
CA MET A 185 23.55 14.57 24.80
C MET A 185 24.33 14.55 26.12
N PRO A 186 24.92 13.41 26.51
CA PRO A 186 25.83 13.36 27.65
C PRO A 186 26.98 14.33 27.47
N ALA A 187 27.46 14.94 28.57
CA ALA A 187 28.55 15.92 28.51
C ALA A 187 29.84 15.38 27.84
N ALA A 188 30.05 14.06 27.85
CA ALA A 188 31.19 13.40 27.20
C ALA A 188 31.05 13.26 25.67
N GLU A 189 29.85 13.42 25.11
CA GLU A 189 29.60 13.34 23.67
C GLU A 189 29.67 14.75 23.06
N THR A 190 30.69 15.01 22.26
CA THR A 190 30.96 16.33 21.67
C THR A 190 30.63 16.40 20.18
N THR A 191 30.41 15.26 19.53
CA THR A 191 30.25 15.20 18.08
C THR A 191 28.80 14.97 17.67
N VAL A 192 28.13 14.01 18.30
CA VAL A 192 26.74 13.68 17.98
C VAL A 192 25.79 14.71 18.60
N LYS A 193 24.79 15.16 17.83
CA LYS A 193 23.77 16.11 18.27
C LYS A 193 22.40 15.45 18.34
N PRO A 194 21.45 15.99 19.12
CA PRO A 194 20.06 15.52 19.12
C PRO A 194 19.41 15.51 17.73
N GLU A 195 19.85 16.40 16.83
CA GLU A 195 19.43 16.50 15.43
C GLU A 195 19.79 15.23 14.61
N ASP A 196 20.82 14.47 15.01
CA ASP A 196 21.28 13.29 14.27
C ASP A 196 20.38 12.04 14.48
N MET A 197 19.29 12.15 15.25
CA MET A 197 18.38 11.03 15.49
C MET A 197 17.42 10.86 14.29
N SER A 198 17.46 9.72 13.61
CA SER A 198 16.74 9.50 12.33
C SER A 198 15.45 8.69 12.43
N PHE A 199 15.30 7.92 13.52
CA PHE A 199 14.15 7.05 13.76
C PHE A 199 13.90 6.91 15.27
N VAL A 200 12.64 6.87 15.69
CA VAL A 200 12.24 6.73 17.10
C VAL A 200 11.21 5.62 17.28
N TRP A 201 11.32 4.85 18.36
CA TRP A 201 10.31 3.88 18.78
C TRP A 201 10.26 3.75 20.30
N ALA A 202 9.18 3.15 20.81
CA ALA A 202 9.01 2.86 22.23
C ALA A 202 9.24 1.37 22.51
N TYR A 203 9.92 1.07 23.61
CA TYR A 203 10.10 -0.29 24.12
C TYR A 203 10.22 -0.26 25.65
N LYS A 204 9.43 -1.09 26.35
CA LYS A 204 9.38 -1.18 27.83
C LYS A 204 9.36 0.20 28.52
N ASN A 205 8.41 1.05 28.14
CA ASN A 205 8.22 2.41 28.67
C ASN A 205 9.46 3.32 28.55
N ARG A 206 10.27 3.11 27.52
CA ARG A 206 11.41 3.97 27.16
C ARG A 206 11.34 4.32 25.68
N LEU A 207 11.85 5.49 25.34
CA LEU A 207 12.11 5.85 23.96
C LEU A 207 13.53 5.46 23.56
N PHE A 208 13.62 4.92 22.35
CA PHE A 208 14.84 4.54 21.68
C PHE A 208 14.95 5.30 20.36
N PHE A 209 16.17 5.60 19.97
CA PHE A 209 16.49 6.42 18.81
C PHE A 209 17.62 5.77 18.01
N VAL A 210 17.49 5.83 16.69
CA VAL A 210 18.57 5.46 15.77
C VAL A 210 19.42 6.69 15.47
N GLN A 211 20.74 6.57 15.59
CA GLN A 211 21.65 7.61 15.10
C GLN A 211 21.83 7.48 13.58
N ARG A 212 21.68 8.59 12.86
CA ARG A 212 21.89 8.65 11.41
C ARG A 212 23.29 8.15 11.02
N ASN A 213 23.35 7.33 9.97
CA ASN A 213 24.58 6.80 9.37
C ASN A 213 25.51 6.11 10.39
N SER A 214 24.94 5.46 11.40
CA SER A 214 25.70 4.79 12.46
C SER A 214 25.04 3.49 12.90
N LEU A 215 25.82 2.57 13.48
CA LEU A 215 25.33 1.36 14.15
C LEU A 215 25.07 1.60 15.65
N ASN A 216 24.91 2.85 16.06
CA ASN A 216 24.61 3.20 17.45
C ASN A 216 23.11 3.49 17.59
N PHE A 217 22.54 3.04 18.71
CA PHE A 217 21.25 3.53 19.17
C PHE A 217 21.41 4.31 20.47
N TRP A 218 20.46 5.19 20.71
CA TRP A 218 20.37 6.00 21.91
C TRP A 218 19.05 5.72 22.61
N TYR A 219 18.99 5.86 23.92
CA TYR A 219 17.76 5.62 24.69
C TYR A 219 17.62 6.58 25.86
N LEU A 220 16.37 6.83 26.26
CA LEU A 220 16.02 7.61 27.43
C LEU A 220 15.81 6.73 28.68
N PRO A 221 15.87 7.34 29.88
CA PRO A 221 15.32 6.76 31.09
C PRO A 221 13.84 6.31 30.93
N VAL A 222 13.36 5.48 31.86
CA VAL A 222 11.94 5.06 31.86
C VAL A 222 11.06 6.29 31.99
N ASP A 223 9.95 6.28 31.27
CA ASP A 223 8.86 7.25 31.42
C ASP A 223 9.25 8.70 31.12
N GLN A 224 10.24 8.89 30.25
CA GLN A 224 10.70 10.21 29.80
C GLN A 224 10.55 10.40 28.30
N ILE A 225 9.98 11.54 27.91
CA ILE A 225 9.84 11.96 26.50
C ILE A 225 11.08 12.74 26.01
N GLY A 226 11.84 13.33 26.93
CA GLY A 226 13.07 14.10 26.68
C GLY A 226 13.99 14.08 27.89
N GLY A 227 15.23 14.53 27.72
CA GLY A 227 16.31 14.44 28.70
C GLY A 227 17.62 13.94 28.07
N GLU A 228 18.57 13.58 28.93
CA GLU A 228 19.89 13.10 28.51
C GLU A 228 19.81 11.69 27.91
N LEU A 229 20.24 11.56 26.67
CA LEU A 229 20.30 10.30 25.93
C LEU A 229 21.48 9.44 26.35
N LYS A 230 21.30 8.13 26.44
CA LYS A 230 22.39 7.16 26.70
C LYS A 230 22.72 6.36 25.45
N LYS A 231 24.00 6.23 25.14
CA LYS A 231 24.51 5.51 23.96
C LYS A 231 24.59 4.01 24.22
N PHE A 232 24.24 3.21 23.22
CA PHE A 232 24.58 1.79 23.16
C PHE A 232 25.11 1.44 21.75
N PRO A 233 26.37 0.98 21.63
CA PRO A 233 26.95 0.63 20.34
C PRO A 233 26.59 -0.80 19.91
N LEU A 234 26.09 -0.97 18.67
CA LEU A 234 25.85 -2.30 18.06
C LEU A 234 26.94 -2.70 17.06
N GLY A 235 27.96 -1.86 16.84
CA GLY A 235 29.02 -2.11 15.86
C GLY A 235 29.85 -3.39 16.08
N GLY A 236 29.91 -3.90 17.31
CA GLY A 236 30.55 -5.19 17.60
C GLY A 236 29.63 -6.41 17.43
N ILE A 237 28.35 -6.20 17.13
CA ILE A 237 27.33 -7.25 16.98
C ILE A 237 27.00 -7.49 15.50
N PHE A 238 26.95 -6.42 14.71
CA PHE A 238 26.75 -6.46 13.27
C PHE A 238 28.08 -6.69 12.55
N GLY A 239 28.14 -7.71 11.69
CA GLY A 239 29.36 -8.14 11.00
C GLY A 239 29.53 -7.51 9.61
N GLU A 240 28.46 -7.00 8.99
CA GLU A 240 28.48 -6.55 7.58
C GLU A 240 28.61 -5.03 7.44
N GLY A 241 28.72 -4.30 8.56
CA GLY A 241 28.85 -2.85 8.57
C GLY A 241 27.52 -2.14 8.27
N GLY A 242 27.58 -1.05 7.49
CA GLY A 242 26.41 -0.23 7.19
C GLY A 242 25.96 0.65 8.35
N SER A 243 24.64 0.87 8.46
CA SER A 243 24.05 1.67 9.53
C SER A 243 22.77 1.02 10.05
N LEU A 244 22.34 1.42 11.25
CA LEU A 244 21.08 1.00 11.83
C LEU A 244 19.95 1.73 11.11
N LEU A 245 18.93 1.00 10.66
CA LEU A 245 17.83 1.56 9.87
C LEU A 245 16.61 1.88 10.72
N PHE A 246 16.16 0.91 11.53
CA PHE A 246 15.06 1.08 12.48
C PHE A 246 15.16 0.05 13.60
N GLY A 247 14.42 0.32 14.69
CA GLY A 247 14.17 -0.64 15.76
C GLY A 247 12.68 -0.81 16.00
N ALA A 248 12.29 -1.91 16.61
CA ALA A 248 10.89 -2.19 16.92
C ALA A 248 10.76 -3.16 18.10
N SER A 249 9.64 -3.07 18.81
CA SER A 249 9.21 -4.09 19.77
C SER A 249 8.62 -5.29 19.03
N TRP A 250 9.03 -6.49 19.38
CA TRP A 250 8.58 -7.74 18.78
C TRP A 250 8.25 -8.75 19.86
N SER A 251 7.18 -9.53 19.71
CA SER A 251 6.79 -10.52 20.73
C SER A 251 6.39 -11.82 20.03
N LEU A 252 7.22 -12.84 20.21
CA LEU A 252 6.86 -14.22 19.83
C LEU A 252 6.16 -14.94 20.99
N ASP A 253 5.36 -15.93 20.64
CA ASP A 253 4.62 -16.81 21.55
C ASP A 253 5.51 -17.82 22.32
N SER A 254 6.83 -17.73 22.17
CA SER A 254 7.78 -18.65 22.81
C SER A 254 9.07 -17.94 23.22
N GLY A 255 9.00 -17.15 24.31
CA GLY A 255 10.20 -16.70 25.01
C GLY A 255 10.86 -17.85 25.77
N SER A 256 12.19 -17.92 25.73
CA SER A 256 13.02 -18.90 26.47
C SER A 256 12.77 -18.88 28.00
N SER A 257 12.20 -17.79 28.52
CA SER A 257 11.85 -17.60 29.94
C SER A 257 10.45 -18.10 30.34
N GLY A 258 9.81 -18.96 29.53
CA GLY A 258 8.56 -19.61 29.92
C GLY A 258 7.33 -18.68 29.91
N GLY A 259 7.36 -17.63 29.08
CA GLY A 259 6.22 -16.73 28.85
C GLY A 259 6.37 -15.89 27.59
N LEU A 260 5.32 -15.14 27.26
CA LEU A 260 5.30 -14.10 26.23
C LEU A 260 6.25 -12.97 26.64
N SER A 261 7.49 -13.00 26.16
CA SER A 261 8.48 -11.95 26.41
C SER A 261 8.57 -11.02 25.21
N GLU A 262 8.23 -9.75 25.40
CA GLU A 262 8.56 -8.71 24.42
C GLU A 262 10.08 -8.58 24.30
N GLN A 263 10.55 -8.57 23.06
CA GLN A 263 11.94 -8.44 22.64
C GLN A 263 12.11 -7.13 21.86
N CYS A 264 13.34 -6.61 21.84
CA CYS A 264 13.70 -5.44 21.07
C CYS A 264 14.51 -5.87 19.85
N VAL A 265 14.04 -5.50 18.67
CA VAL A 265 14.64 -5.85 17.37
C VAL A 265 15.31 -4.62 16.79
N PHE A 266 16.51 -4.81 16.24
CA PHE A 266 17.31 -3.79 15.56
C PHE A 266 17.66 -4.30 14.17
N VAL A 267 17.36 -3.51 13.13
CA VAL A 267 17.55 -3.90 11.73
C VAL A 267 18.58 -2.99 11.07
N SER A 268 19.63 -3.57 10.48
CA SER A 268 20.66 -2.84 9.74
C SER A 268 20.30 -2.64 8.26
N THR A 269 20.95 -1.69 7.59
CA THR A 269 20.80 -1.47 6.14
C THR A 269 21.27 -2.64 5.29
N GLU A 270 22.19 -3.46 5.81
CA GLU A 270 22.70 -4.65 5.11
C GLU A 270 21.82 -5.90 5.33
N GLY A 271 20.77 -5.80 6.14
CA GLY A 271 19.84 -6.91 6.39
C GLY A 271 20.23 -7.81 7.55
N GLU A 272 21.08 -7.35 8.46
CA GLU A 272 21.29 -8.03 9.74
C GLU A 272 20.24 -7.57 10.76
N VAL A 273 19.68 -8.53 11.50
CA VAL A 273 18.63 -8.30 12.49
C VAL A 273 19.12 -8.80 13.85
N ALA A 274 19.44 -7.89 14.75
CA ALA A 274 19.82 -8.23 16.12
C ALA A 274 18.60 -8.20 17.04
N VAL A 275 18.42 -9.25 17.82
CA VAL A 275 17.31 -9.41 18.77
C VAL A 275 17.85 -9.42 20.19
N PHE A 276 17.30 -8.53 21.01
CA PHE A 276 17.62 -8.40 22.44
C PHE A 276 16.39 -8.70 23.29
N GLN A 277 16.64 -9.28 24.45
CA GLN A 277 15.64 -9.42 25.51
C GLN A 277 16.09 -8.62 26.72
N GLY A 278 15.12 -8.07 27.46
CA GLY A 278 15.43 -7.28 28.64
C GLY A 278 14.66 -5.99 28.77
N ASN A 279 14.83 -5.33 29.92
CA ASN A 279 14.10 -4.10 30.25
C ASN A 279 14.97 -2.83 30.15
N ASN A 280 16.30 -2.96 30.27
CA ASN A 280 17.18 -1.80 30.37
C ASN A 280 18.58 -2.06 29.76
N PRO A 281 18.95 -1.38 28.66
CA PRO A 281 20.28 -1.51 28.06
C PRO A 281 21.45 -1.12 28.98
N ALA A 282 21.21 -0.37 30.05
CA ALA A 282 22.25 0.00 31.02
C ALA A 282 22.65 -1.15 31.96
N THR A 283 21.85 -2.21 32.06
CA THR A 283 22.02 -3.28 33.05
C THR A 283 22.34 -4.59 32.32
N ALA A 284 23.62 -4.93 32.24
CA ALA A 284 24.12 -6.10 31.54
C ALA A 284 23.49 -7.43 32.00
N GLU A 285 23.06 -7.53 33.27
CA GLU A 285 22.40 -8.73 33.80
C GLU A 285 20.98 -8.96 33.27
N THR A 286 20.35 -7.92 32.73
CA THR A 286 18.95 -7.97 32.27
C THR A 286 18.81 -7.72 30.78
N TRP A 287 19.87 -7.27 30.10
CA TRP A 287 19.85 -6.91 28.68
C TRP A 287 20.74 -7.87 27.90
N ASP A 288 20.14 -8.94 27.43
CA ASP A 288 20.84 -10.04 26.77
C ASP A 288 20.56 -10.06 25.28
N LYS A 289 21.59 -10.38 24.51
CA LYS A 289 21.45 -10.67 23.08
C LYS A 289 20.89 -12.07 22.91
N VAL A 290 19.72 -12.19 22.30
CA VAL A 290 19.08 -13.48 21.96
C VAL A 290 19.75 -14.09 20.74
N GLY A 291 19.94 -13.29 19.69
CA GLY A 291 20.50 -13.77 18.42
C GLY A 291 20.66 -12.67 17.39
N VAL A 292 21.39 -12.98 16.32
CA VAL A 292 21.48 -12.16 15.11
C VAL A 292 21.06 -13.04 13.94
N TYR A 293 20.09 -12.55 13.17
CA TYR A 293 19.54 -13.22 12.00
C TYR A 293 19.83 -12.38 10.75
N LYS A 294 19.75 -13.01 9.58
CA LYS A 294 19.96 -12.32 8.31
C LYS A 294 18.70 -12.38 7.47
N ILE A 295 18.36 -11.25 6.85
CA ILE A 295 17.29 -11.10 5.87
C ILE A 295 17.86 -10.47 4.59
N GLY A 296 17.04 -10.40 3.53
CA GLY A 296 17.39 -9.56 2.38
C GLY A 296 17.53 -8.09 2.79
N LYS A 297 18.22 -7.28 1.98
CA LYS A 297 18.42 -5.86 2.27
C LYS A 297 17.06 -5.16 2.43
N PRO A 298 16.77 -4.50 3.57
CA PRO A 298 15.49 -3.82 3.78
C PRO A 298 15.31 -2.65 2.81
N LEU A 299 14.08 -2.44 2.34
CA LEU A 299 13.77 -1.44 1.31
C LEU A 299 13.49 -0.03 1.85
N GLY A 300 13.70 0.19 3.16
CA GLY A 300 13.55 1.47 3.83
C GLY A 300 13.01 1.38 5.26
N LYS A 301 13.16 2.46 6.03
CA LYS A 301 12.72 2.53 7.44
C LYS A 301 11.19 2.49 7.63
N LYS A 302 10.43 2.86 6.58
CA LYS A 302 8.96 2.79 6.53
C LYS A 302 8.45 1.54 5.81
N ALA A 303 9.36 0.66 5.37
CA ALA A 303 9.05 -0.53 4.59
C ALA A 303 8.77 -1.74 5.51
N MET A 304 8.05 -1.51 6.62
CA MET A 304 7.67 -2.56 7.55
C MET A 304 6.25 -2.35 8.08
N ILE A 305 5.60 -3.44 8.47
CA ILE A 305 4.35 -3.39 9.22
C ILE A 305 4.43 -4.31 10.44
N ARG A 306 3.61 -3.99 11.43
CA ARG A 306 3.28 -4.93 12.51
C ARG A 306 2.04 -5.72 12.14
N ALA A 307 2.15 -7.04 12.19
CA ALA A 307 1.05 -7.97 11.97
C ALA A 307 0.85 -8.82 13.23
N GLY A 308 -0.04 -8.36 14.12
CA GLY A 308 -0.20 -8.98 15.44
C GLY A 308 1.08 -8.82 16.28
N GLY A 309 1.64 -9.95 16.74
CA GLY A 309 2.93 -9.99 17.45
C GLY A 309 4.15 -10.01 16.56
N ASP A 310 3.99 -10.24 15.25
CA ASP A 310 5.09 -10.34 14.29
C ASP A 310 5.35 -9.03 13.54
N ILE A 311 6.56 -8.90 13.00
CA ILE A 311 6.96 -7.78 12.14
C ILE A 311 7.25 -8.33 10.75
N ILE A 312 6.68 -7.70 9.73
CA ILE A 312 6.90 -8.05 8.33
C ILE A 312 7.68 -6.90 7.69
N ILE A 313 8.82 -7.22 7.08
CA ILE A 313 9.77 -6.27 6.51
C ILE A 313 9.83 -6.50 5.01
N ALA A 314 9.65 -5.43 4.24
CA ALA A 314 9.88 -5.44 2.80
C ALA A 314 11.38 -5.40 2.52
N THR A 315 11.88 -6.43 1.87
CA THR A 315 13.29 -6.60 1.53
C THR A 315 13.45 -6.87 0.03
N THR A 316 14.69 -6.86 -0.45
CA THR A 316 15.01 -7.25 -1.82
C THR A 316 14.59 -8.68 -2.19
N THR A 317 14.36 -9.57 -1.21
CA THR A 317 13.94 -10.96 -1.45
C THR A 317 12.42 -11.17 -1.34
N GLY A 318 11.69 -10.17 -0.82
CA GLY A 318 10.23 -10.19 -0.68
C GLY A 318 9.73 -9.51 0.61
N PHE A 319 8.46 -9.71 0.92
CA PHE A 319 7.82 -9.25 2.15
C PHE A 319 7.95 -10.33 3.23
N VAL A 320 9.01 -10.20 4.05
CA VAL A 320 9.52 -11.23 4.95
C VAL A 320 8.99 -11.04 6.38
N PRO A 321 8.22 -11.99 6.94
CA PRO A 321 7.91 -12.03 8.36
C PRO A 321 9.12 -12.47 9.18
N LEU A 322 9.40 -11.76 10.28
CA LEU A 322 10.58 -12.01 11.12
C LEU A 322 10.54 -13.39 11.78
N SER A 323 9.36 -13.89 12.13
CA SER A 323 9.18 -15.26 12.64
C SER A 323 9.72 -16.35 11.70
N GLN A 324 9.63 -16.14 10.38
CA GLN A 324 10.15 -17.08 9.38
C GLN A 324 11.65 -16.91 9.16
N ALA A 325 12.19 -15.70 9.35
CA ALA A 325 13.62 -15.41 9.23
C ALA A 325 14.46 -16.05 10.35
N ILE A 326 13.87 -16.33 11.52
CA ILE A 326 14.55 -17.13 12.55
C ILE A 326 14.76 -18.57 12.11
N GLN A 327 13.81 -19.15 11.37
CA GLN A 327 13.77 -20.59 11.09
C GLN A 327 14.48 -20.97 9.79
N ARG A 328 14.77 -20.01 8.91
CA ARG A 328 15.30 -20.24 7.57
C ARG A 328 16.49 -19.34 7.26
N ASP A 329 17.40 -19.88 6.46
CA ASP A 329 18.50 -19.12 5.88
C ASP A 329 18.02 -18.19 4.74
N VAL A 330 18.80 -17.15 4.42
CA VAL A 330 18.47 -16.10 3.45
C VAL A 330 18.16 -16.65 2.06
N ALA A 331 18.88 -17.69 1.63
CA ALA A 331 18.63 -18.34 0.34
C ALA A 331 17.29 -19.11 0.30
N ALA A 332 16.81 -19.59 1.45
CA ALA A 332 15.56 -20.34 1.60
C ALA A 332 14.38 -19.48 2.08
N LEU A 333 14.58 -18.16 2.20
CA LEU A 333 13.62 -17.23 2.77
C LEU A 333 12.53 -16.79 1.77
N SER A 334 12.87 -16.69 0.47
CA SER A 334 11.92 -16.22 -0.56
C SER A 334 10.61 -17.02 -0.64
N PRO A 335 10.61 -18.38 -0.61
CA PRO A 335 9.38 -19.18 -0.59
C PRO A 335 8.51 -19.00 0.66
N ALA A 336 9.08 -18.49 1.75
CA ALA A 336 8.39 -18.23 3.00
C ALA A 336 7.83 -16.81 3.12
N THR A 337 8.04 -15.98 2.11
CA THR A 337 7.57 -14.59 2.10
C THR A 337 6.07 -14.49 1.82
N VAL A 338 5.43 -13.48 2.40
CA VAL A 338 4.02 -13.18 2.12
C VAL A 338 3.84 -12.74 0.66
N SER A 339 4.86 -12.10 0.08
CA SER A 339 4.88 -11.67 -1.33
C SER A 339 5.25 -12.79 -2.31
N TYR A 340 5.47 -14.04 -1.86
CA TYR A 340 5.89 -15.12 -2.75
C TYR A 340 5.00 -15.27 -4.01
N PRO A 341 3.65 -15.17 -3.93
CA PRO A 341 2.79 -15.23 -5.12
C PRO A 341 3.12 -14.20 -6.20
N ILE A 342 3.72 -13.05 -5.83
CA ILE A 342 4.03 -11.93 -6.71
C ILE A 342 5.54 -11.68 -6.84
N VAL A 343 6.39 -12.67 -6.48
CA VAL A 343 7.85 -12.47 -6.36
C VAL A 343 8.50 -11.94 -7.64
N ASP A 344 8.05 -12.37 -8.83
CA ASP A 344 8.62 -11.89 -10.09
C ASP A 344 8.35 -10.40 -10.30
N ALA A 345 7.13 -9.95 -10.02
CA ALA A 345 6.77 -8.55 -10.11
C ALA A 345 7.37 -7.69 -8.98
N TRP A 346 7.59 -8.30 -7.81
CA TRP A 346 8.32 -7.66 -6.71
C TRP A 346 9.79 -7.41 -7.11
N ASN A 347 10.46 -8.42 -7.67
CA ASN A 347 11.84 -8.32 -8.13
C ASN A 347 11.99 -7.31 -9.27
N GLU A 348 11.05 -7.30 -10.22
CA GLU A 348 11.00 -6.31 -11.29
C GLU A 348 10.84 -4.89 -10.73
N ALA A 349 9.96 -4.70 -9.74
CA ALA A 349 9.80 -3.40 -9.07
C ALA A 349 11.07 -2.96 -8.35
N CYS A 350 11.76 -3.85 -7.63
CA CYS A 350 13.05 -3.55 -7.00
C CYS A 350 14.11 -3.14 -8.05
N LEU A 351 14.18 -3.85 -9.19
CA LEU A 351 15.13 -3.56 -10.26
C LEU A 351 14.86 -2.19 -10.91
N LEU A 352 13.59 -1.89 -11.22
CA LEU A 352 13.21 -0.68 -11.94
C LEU A 352 13.15 0.57 -11.05
N ARG A 353 12.86 0.41 -9.75
CA ARG A 353 12.55 1.52 -8.83
C ARG A 353 13.59 1.72 -7.73
N GLY A 354 14.55 0.82 -7.62
CA GLY A 354 15.57 0.86 -6.58
C GLY A 354 15.13 0.22 -5.26
N ASN A 355 16.09 0.17 -4.34
CA ASN A 355 16.01 -0.59 -3.09
C ASN A 355 15.78 0.30 -1.85
N GLU A 356 15.29 1.52 -2.03
CA GLU A 356 15.09 2.49 -0.94
C GLU A 356 13.76 3.23 -1.13
N GLY A 357 13.25 3.86 -0.07
CA GLY A 357 12.04 4.71 -0.15
C GLY A 357 10.72 3.93 -0.30
N TRP A 358 10.71 2.63 -0.04
CA TRP A 358 9.47 1.86 0.01
C TRP A 358 8.69 2.17 1.29
N HIS A 359 7.37 2.10 1.21
CA HIS A 359 6.48 2.33 2.34
C HIS A 359 5.44 1.20 2.43
N ALA A 360 5.32 0.57 3.59
CA ALA A 360 4.28 -0.40 3.87
C ALA A 360 3.32 0.11 4.96
N MET A 361 2.00 -0.04 4.75
CA MET A 361 0.97 0.38 5.70
C MET A 361 -0.13 -0.68 5.81
N LEU A 362 -0.51 -1.02 7.04
CA LEU A 362 -1.71 -1.81 7.32
C LEU A 362 -2.90 -0.87 7.50
N TRP A 363 -3.98 -1.13 6.77
CA TRP A 363 -5.28 -0.49 6.94
C TRP A 363 -6.28 -1.50 7.55
N PRO A 364 -6.44 -1.50 8.88
CA PRO A 364 -7.24 -2.52 9.59
C PRO A 364 -8.72 -2.52 9.20
N GLU A 365 -9.34 -1.33 9.08
CA GLU A 365 -10.78 -1.17 8.88
C GLU A 365 -11.25 -1.72 7.52
N ARG A 366 -10.36 -1.70 6.52
CA ARG A 366 -10.59 -2.32 5.20
C ARG A 366 -9.87 -3.66 5.02
N GLN A 367 -9.13 -4.13 6.02
CA GLN A 367 -8.32 -5.35 5.96
C GLN A 367 -7.33 -5.38 4.79
N MET A 368 -6.67 -4.26 4.51
CA MET A 368 -5.70 -4.12 3.41
C MET A 368 -4.29 -3.89 3.94
N VAL A 369 -3.31 -4.56 3.36
CA VAL A 369 -1.89 -4.23 3.50
C VAL A 369 -1.44 -3.61 2.19
N LEU A 370 -0.95 -2.38 2.24
CA LEU A 370 -0.44 -1.67 1.08
C LEU A 370 1.08 -1.60 1.16
N VAL A 371 1.74 -1.98 0.07
CA VAL A 371 3.18 -1.79 -0.13
C VAL A 371 3.35 -0.93 -1.38
N VAL A 372 3.95 0.24 -1.18
CA VAL A 372 4.16 1.23 -2.22
C VAL A 372 5.65 1.32 -2.50
N PRO A 373 6.10 0.96 -3.71
CA PRO A 373 7.47 1.22 -4.14
C PRO A 373 7.62 2.71 -4.50
N PRO A 374 8.85 3.26 -4.46
CA PRO A 374 9.09 4.65 -4.85
C PRO A 374 8.71 4.87 -6.32
N HIS A 375 8.30 6.10 -6.62
CA HIS A 375 7.98 6.51 -7.98
C HIS A 375 9.17 7.25 -8.59
N LEU A 376 9.79 6.64 -9.60
CA LEU A 376 10.83 7.27 -10.42
C LEU A 376 10.23 7.79 -11.72
N ASN A 377 10.81 8.86 -12.26
CA ASN A 377 10.37 9.46 -13.52
C ASN A 377 10.29 8.40 -14.64
N GLY A 378 9.13 8.32 -15.30
CA GLY A 378 8.85 7.36 -16.38
C GLY A 378 8.30 6.00 -15.93
N SER A 379 8.22 5.72 -14.62
CA SER A 379 7.58 4.50 -14.11
C SER A 379 6.07 4.66 -13.98
N SER A 380 5.30 3.65 -14.40
CA SER A 380 3.83 3.67 -14.19
C SER A 380 3.49 3.61 -12.69
N PRO A 381 2.53 4.40 -12.17
CA PRO A 381 2.17 4.39 -10.75
C PRO A 381 1.52 3.06 -10.34
N VAL A 382 2.07 2.45 -9.29
CA VAL A 382 1.64 1.14 -8.81
C VAL A 382 1.71 1.05 -7.29
N MET A 383 0.71 0.39 -6.70
CA MET A 383 0.72 -0.08 -5.32
C MET A 383 0.41 -1.58 -5.29
N PHE A 384 1.20 -2.33 -4.54
CA PHE A 384 0.92 -3.73 -4.26
C PHE A 384 0.03 -3.81 -3.04
N VAL A 385 -1.15 -4.42 -3.19
CA VAL A 385 -2.12 -4.50 -2.10
C VAL A 385 -2.39 -5.96 -1.82
N ALA A 386 -2.24 -6.36 -0.56
CA ALA A 386 -2.62 -7.68 -0.08
C ALA A 386 -3.84 -7.58 0.82
N ASN A 387 -4.69 -8.60 0.78
CA ASN A 387 -5.71 -8.78 1.79
C ASN A 387 -5.06 -9.27 3.10
N ALA A 388 -5.26 -8.54 4.19
CA ALA A 388 -4.66 -8.83 5.49
C ALA A 388 -5.16 -10.15 6.10
N LEU A 389 -6.37 -10.61 5.72
CA LEU A 389 -6.96 -11.86 6.19
C LEU A 389 -6.52 -13.06 5.36
N THR A 390 -6.51 -12.94 4.02
CA THR A 390 -6.28 -14.07 3.11
C THR A 390 -4.87 -14.15 2.53
N GLY A 391 -4.07 -13.08 2.68
CA GLY A 391 -2.72 -12.96 2.11
C GLY A 391 -2.69 -12.91 0.59
N LYS A 392 -3.83 -12.63 -0.08
CA LYS A 392 -3.92 -12.61 -1.56
C LYS A 392 -3.70 -11.20 -2.08
N TRP A 393 -2.91 -11.11 -3.16
CA TRP A 393 -2.43 -9.86 -3.70
C TRP A 393 -3.28 -9.34 -4.85
N CYS A 394 -3.20 -8.05 -5.11
CA CYS A 394 -3.68 -7.36 -6.29
C CYS A 394 -2.84 -6.11 -6.53
N ARG A 395 -3.06 -5.46 -7.67
CA ARG A 395 -2.34 -4.24 -8.05
C ARG A 395 -3.30 -3.07 -8.12
N PHE A 396 -3.01 -1.98 -7.41
CA PHE A 396 -3.70 -0.71 -7.65
C PHE A 396 -2.84 0.16 -8.56
N THR A 397 -3.42 0.60 -9.67
CA THR A 397 -2.76 1.46 -10.66
C THR A 397 -3.35 2.88 -10.59
N GLY A 398 -2.58 3.87 -11.05
CA GLY A 398 -3.00 5.27 -11.06
C GLY A 398 -2.77 6.02 -9.74
N TRP A 399 -2.53 5.32 -8.63
CA TRP A 399 -2.16 5.94 -7.36
C TRP A 399 -0.65 6.03 -7.20
N THR A 400 -0.16 7.24 -6.96
CA THR A 400 1.23 7.53 -6.60
C THR A 400 1.28 7.99 -5.16
N SER A 401 2.09 7.33 -4.33
CA SER A 401 2.31 7.75 -2.94
C SER A 401 3.78 7.69 -2.57
N ASN A 402 4.21 8.63 -1.74
CA ASN A 402 5.49 8.62 -1.03
C ASN A 402 5.32 8.30 0.47
N CYS A 403 4.15 8.63 1.04
CA CYS A 403 3.85 8.36 2.44
C CYS A 403 2.38 8.01 2.65
N MET A 404 2.10 7.21 3.68
CA MET A 404 0.76 6.74 4.02
C MET A 404 0.56 6.84 5.53
N GLU A 405 -0.66 7.13 5.95
CA GLU A 405 -1.09 7.06 7.35
C GLU A 405 -2.60 6.76 7.41
N VAL A 406 -3.02 5.99 8.42
CA VAL A 406 -4.45 5.69 8.65
C VAL A 406 -4.96 6.57 9.77
N PHE A 407 -5.92 7.44 9.48
CA PHE A 407 -6.51 8.36 10.45
C PHE A 407 -8.04 8.22 10.45
N GLN A 408 -8.64 8.12 11.63
CA GLN A 408 -10.09 7.94 11.80
C GLN A 408 -10.70 6.80 10.94
N GLY A 409 -9.95 5.72 10.79
CA GLY A 409 -10.34 4.55 10.00
C GLY A 409 -10.23 4.71 8.48
N GLN A 410 -9.71 5.83 8.01
CA GLN A 410 -9.50 6.12 6.60
C GLN A 410 -8.01 6.21 6.27
N LEU A 411 -7.60 5.65 5.13
CA LEU A 411 -6.22 5.75 4.66
C LEU A 411 -6.01 7.06 3.89
N TYR A 412 -4.98 7.78 4.30
CA TYR A 412 -4.47 8.98 3.63
C TYR A 412 -3.11 8.66 3.03
N PHE A 413 -2.87 9.18 1.83
CA PHE A 413 -1.56 9.07 1.18
C PHE A 413 -1.11 10.39 0.57
N GLY A 414 0.19 10.64 0.63
CA GLY A 414 0.82 11.85 0.14
C GLY A 414 1.42 11.67 -1.25
N SER A 415 1.07 12.55 -2.19
CA SER A 415 1.57 12.54 -3.56
C SER A 415 2.90 13.30 -3.71
N LEU A 416 3.57 13.11 -4.84
CA LEU A 416 4.77 13.88 -5.19
C LEU A 416 4.45 15.36 -5.52
N GLY A 417 3.19 15.67 -5.84
CA GLY A 417 2.71 17.01 -6.17
C GLY A 417 2.30 17.84 -4.95
N GLY A 418 2.45 17.32 -3.72
CA GLY A 418 2.05 18.01 -2.49
C GLY A 418 0.59 17.83 -2.10
N GLU A 419 -0.09 16.88 -2.71
CA GLU A 419 -1.48 16.57 -2.40
C GLU A 419 -1.54 15.46 -1.34
N VAL A 420 -2.41 15.63 -0.36
CA VAL A 420 -2.83 14.56 0.56
C VAL A 420 -4.19 14.05 0.10
N ILE A 421 -4.29 12.74 -0.10
CA ILE A 421 -5.39 12.11 -0.80
C ILE A 421 -6.01 11.03 0.09
N LYS A 422 -7.34 11.02 0.19
CA LYS A 422 -8.14 9.96 0.82
C LYS A 422 -8.27 8.79 -0.15
N ALA A 423 -7.90 7.59 0.28
CA ALA A 423 -8.00 6.39 -0.53
C ALA A 423 -9.40 5.74 -0.51
N ASN A 424 -9.76 5.06 -1.60
CA ASN A 424 -10.91 4.16 -1.68
C ASN A 424 -12.26 4.84 -1.36
N ILE A 425 -12.48 6.04 -1.92
CA ILE A 425 -13.68 6.87 -1.75
C ILE A 425 -14.17 7.39 -3.11
N GLY A 426 -15.50 7.47 -3.29
CA GLY A 426 -16.10 7.89 -4.56
C GLY A 426 -15.86 6.91 -5.73
N GLY A 427 -16.32 7.28 -6.93
CA GLY A 427 -16.16 6.49 -8.15
C GLY A 427 -15.12 7.00 -9.15
N SER A 428 -14.35 8.04 -8.80
CA SER A 428 -13.31 8.64 -9.64
C SER A 428 -12.03 8.88 -8.86
N ASP A 429 -10.88 8.91 -9.54
CA ASP A 429 -9.59 9.24 -8.93
C ASP A 429 -9.33 10.75 -9.04
N LYS A 430 -9.77 11.50 -8.03
CA LYS A 430 -9.73 12.97 -8.01
C LYS A 430 -10.39 13.59 -9.24
N GLY A 431 -11.55 13.05 -9.65
CA GLY A 431 -12.25 13.47 -10.86
C GLY A 431 -11.77 12.80 -12.16
N ASN A 432 -10.69 12.03 -12.14
CA ASN A 432 -10.21 11.28 -13.31
C ASN A 432 -10.84 9.89 -13.37
N THR A 433 -10.99 9.36 -14.59
CA THR A 433 -11.41 7.99 -14.81
C THR A 433 -10.28 7.01 -14.49
N TYR A 434 -10.61 5.84 -13.94
CA TYR A 434 -9.66 4.73 -13.76
C TYR A 434 -10.29 3.41 -14.22
N THR A 435 -9.44 2.50 -14.69
CA THR A 435 -9.86 1.23 -15.29
C THR A 435 -9.44 0.07 -14.41
N ALA A 436 -10.35 -0.84 -14.12
CA ALA A 436 -10.05 -2.13 -13.50
C ALA A 436 -9.99 -3.23 -14.56
N ALA A 437 -9.00 -4.10 -14.44
CA ALA A 437 -8.72 -5.15 -15.41
C ALA A 437 -8.58 -6.51 -14.71
N TYR A 438 -9.23 -7.51 -15.28
CA TYR A 438 -9.15 -8.89 -14.82
C TYR A 438 -8.79 -9.81 -15.98
N LEU A 439 -7.72 -10.59 -15.79
CA LEU A 439 -7.32 -11.69 -16.66
C LEU A 439 -7.10 -12.93 -15.78
N PRO A 440 -7.90 -14.01 -15.90
CA PRO A 440 -7.63 -15.27 -15.21
C PRO A 440 -6.29 -15.86 -15.65
N LEU A 441 -5.78 -16.81 -14.87
CA LEU A 441 -4.66 -17.62 -15.33
C LEU A 441 -5.00 -18.38 -16.62
N PHE A 442 -3.98 -18.54 -17.45
CA PHE A 442 -4.07 -19.25 -18.72
C PHE A 442 -4.31 -20.75 -18.49
N GLU A 443 -5.22 -21.33 -19.27
CA GLU A 443 -5.54 -22.75 -19.20
C GLU A 443 -5.63 -23.39 -20.59
N ASP A 444 -5.17 -24.64 -20.68
CA ASP A 444 -5.27 -25.51 -21.85
C ASP A 444 -6.51 -26.44 -21.80
N TYR A 445 -7.32 -26.31 -20.76
CA TYR A 445 -8.49 -27.13 -20.44
C TYR A 445 -8.21 -28.64 -20.38
N GLY A 446 -6.98 -29.02 -20.00
CA GLY A 446 -6.53 -30.40 -19.91
C GLY A 446 -6.39 -31.09 -21.27
N GLN A 447 -6.35 -30.32 -22.35
CA GLN A 447 -6.30 -30.82 -23.73
C GLN A 447 -5.24 -30.06 -24.54
N PRO A 448 -3.94 -30.13 -24.20
CA PRO A 448 -2.91 -29.27 -24.78
C PRO A 448 -2.74 -29.47 -26.29
N ALA A 449 -3.07 -30.66 -26.82
CA ALA A 449 -2.91 -30.98 -28.24
C ALA A 449 -3.98 -30.36 -29.16
N PHE A 450 -5.09 -29.87 -28.62
CA PHE A 450 -6.19 -29.32 -29.43
C PHE A 450 -6.25 -27.80 -29.32
N MET A 451 -6.42 -27.13 -30.45
CA MET A 451 -6.68 -25.69 -30.49
C MET A 451 -8.13 -25.42 -30.06
N LYS A 452 -8.33 -24.39 -29.23
CA LYS A 452 -9.63 -23.95 -28.73
C LYS A 452 -10.03 -22.70 -29.47
N LEU A 453 -11.13 -22.78 -30.21
CA LEU A 453 -11.79 -21.62 -30.82
C LEU A 453 -12.86 -21.12 -29.86
N ALA A 454 -12.65 -19.93 -29.29
CA ALA A 454 -13.65 -19.29 -28.45
C ALA A 454 -14.80 -18.73 -29.31
N LYS A 455 -16.02 -18.77 -28.78
CA LYS A 455 -17.22 -18.25 -29.46
C LYS A 455 -17.81 -17.06 -28.73
N ILE A 456 -18.28 -17.31 -27.51
CA ILE A 456 -18.92 -16.32 -26.66
C ILE A 456 -18.37 -16.46 -25.24
N ALA A 457 -18.24 -15.33 -24.56
CA ALA A 457 -17.95 -15.26 -23.13
C ALA A 457 -19.05 -14.49 -22.41
N ARG A 458 -19.23 -14.79 -21.13
CA ARG A 458 -20.12 -14.09 -20.23
C ARG A 458 -19.39 -13.81 -18.93
N PHE A 459 -19.22 -12.54 -18.60
CA PHE A 459 -18.80 -12.11 -17.27
C PHE A 459 -20.05 -11.85 -16.45
N THR A 460 -20.19 -12.55 -15.33
CA THR A 460 -21.26 -12.30 -14.36
C THR A 460 -20.72 -11.34 -13.31
N ILE A 461 -21.07 -10.05 -13.45
CA ILE A 461 -20.59 -8.98 -12.59
C ILE A 461 -21.78 -8.25 -11.97
N ARG A 462 -21.73 -8.06 -10.66
CA ARG A 462 -22.71 -7.29 -9.90
C ARG A 462 -22.18 -5.87 -9.73
N ALA A 463 -22.93 -4.85 -10.13
CA ALA A 463 -22.47 -3.45 -10.08
C ALA A 463 -23.63 -2.49 -9.83
N SER A 464 -23.32 -1.22 -9.54
CA SER A 464 -24.32 -0.17 -9.35
C SER A 464 -24.97 0.33 -10.65
N ALA A 465 -24.46 -0.08 -11.81
CA ALA A 465 -24.95 0.31 -13.12
C ALA A 465 -24.78 -0.80 -14.17
N LYS A 466 -25.39 -0.61 -15.35
CA LYS A 466 -25.12 -1.47 -16.51
C LYS A 466 -23.72 -1.19 -17.06
N LEU A 467 -22.84 -2.18 -17.00
CA LEU A 467 -21.41 -2.02 -17.28
C LEU A 467 -21.11 -1.87 -18.77
N ASN A 468 -20.26 -0.90 -19.10
CA ASN A 468 -19.57 -0.86 -20.39
C ASN A 468 -18.25 -1.64 -20.27
N MET A 469 -18.28 -2.91 -20.68
CA MET A 469 -17.14 -3.82 -20.53
C MET A 469 -16.41 -3.99 -21.86
N ALA A 470 -15.07 -3.94 -21.84
CA ALA A 470 -14.24 -4.40 -22.94
C ALA A 470 -13.76 -5.83 -22.64
N VAL A 471 -14.04 -6.76 -23.55
CA VAL A 471 -13.69 -8.19 -23.40
C VAL A 471 -12.79 -8.62 -24.56
N LYS A 472 -11.69 -9.32 -24.26
CA LYS A 472 -10.73 -9.85 -25.24
C LYS A 472 -10.36 -11.29 -24.88
N LEU A 473 -10.22 -12.16 -25.88
CA LEU A 473 -9.60 -13.47 -25.69
C LEU A 473 -8.09 -13.30 -25.79
N HIS A 474 -7.38 -13.75 -24.76
CA HIS A 474 -5.93 -13.87 -24.78
C HIS A 474 -5.54 -15.29 -25.12
N VAL A 475 -4.50 -15.44 -25.94
CA VAL A 475 -3.97 -16.73 -26.40
C VAL A 475 -2.47 -16.78 -26.19
N GLU A 476 -1.92 -17.98 -26.00
CA GLU A 476 -0.46 -18.22 -25.92
C GLU A 476 0.27 -17.30 -24.91
N TYR A 477 -0.36 -17.08 -23.76
CA TYR A 477 0.18 -16.31 -22.64
C TYR A 477 0.36 -14.80 -22.88
N ASP A 478 -0.22 -14.25 -23.95
CA ASP A 478 -0.27 -12.81 -24.21
C ASP A 478 -1.07 -12.08 -23.12
N LYS A 479 -0.44 -11.18 -22.37
CA LYS A 479 -1.09 -10.37 -21.32
C LYS A 479 -1.48 -8.97 -21.79
N GLU A 480 -1.33 -8.63 -23.07
CA GLU A 480 -1.65 -7.31 -23.61
C GLU A 480 -3.17 -7.05 -23.59
N LEU A 481 -3.60 -6.24 -22.63
CA LEU A 481 -5.00 -5.86 -22.46
C LEU A 481 -5.48 -4.98 -23.63
N PRO A 482 -6.76 -5.07 -24.02
CA PRO A 482 -7.32 -4.15 -25.01
C PRO A 482 -7.34 -2.70 -24.50
N PRO A 483 -7.61 -1.70 -25.34
CA PRO A 483 -7.83 -0.34 -24.87
C PRO A 483 -8.94 -0.27 -23.82
N ALA A 484 -8.77 0.60 -22.82
CA ALA A 484 -9.77 0.78 -21.77
C ALA A 484 -11.12 1.26 -22.37
N PRO A 485 -12.26 0.69 -21.93
CA PRO A 485 -13.57 1.15 -22.38
C PRO A 485 -13.88 2.54 -21.82
N ASN A 486 -14.86 3.23 -22.42
CA ASN A 486 -15.39 4.46 -21.85
C ASN A 486 -16.01 4.20 -20.47
N ALA A 487 -15.88 5.17 -19.56
CA ALA A 487 -16.42 5.07 -18.21
C ALA A 487 -17.91 4.73 -18.21
N THR A 488 -18.28 3.77 -17.35
CA THR A 488 -19.68 3.37 -17.19
C THR A 488 -20.45 4.52 -16.53
N ALA A 489 -21.47 5.03 -17.20
CA ALA A 489 -22.34 6.05 -16.64
C ALA A 489 -23.11 5.47 -15.44
N VAL A 490 -22.95 6.13 -14.29
CA VAL A 490 -23.74 5.85 -13.10
C VAL A 490 -24.62 7.08 -12.87
N THR A 491 -25.92 6.94 -13.08
CA THR A 491 -26.88 8.02 -12.84
C THR A 491 -27.05 8.25 -11.35
N SER A 492 -26.56 9.37 -10.82
CA SER A 492 -26.95 9.86 -9.49
C SER A 492 -28.36 10.47 -9.62
N THR A 493 -29.38 9.81 -9.05
CA THR A 493 -30.75 10.37 -9.03
C THR A 493 -31.01 11.24 -7.80
N GLN A 494 -29.99 11.53 -6.98
CA GLN A 494 -30.17 11.89 -5.57
C GLN A 494 -29.30 13.06 -5.07
N GLU A 495 -28.77 13.91 -5.95
CA GLU A 495 -27.88 15.01 -5.57
C GLU A 495 -28.60 16.38 -5.56
N TRP A 496 -28.37 17.15 -4.49
CA TRP A 496 -28.86 18.52 -4.37
C TRP A 496 -28.17 19.41 -5.41
N GLY A 497 -28.95 20.05 -6.29
CA GLY A 497 -28.44 20.86 -7.41
C GLY A 497 -28.37 20.15 -8.77
N THR A 498 -28.59 18.83 -8.83
CA THR A 498 -28.69 18.05 -10.10
C THR A 498 -29.92 17.13 -10.15
N ALA A 499 -30.64 16.95 -9.04
CA ALA A 499 -31.89 16.19 -8.98
C ALA A 499 -33.03 16.87 -9.76
N ILE A 500 -33.78 16.08 -10.54
CA ILE A 500 -34.95 16.52 -11.30
C ILE A 500 -36.18 16.47 -10.38
N TRP A 501 -36.83 17.62 -10.22
CA TRP A 501 -38.01 17.77 -9.38
C TRP A 501 -39.15 16.86 -9.88
N GLY A 502 -39.63 15.95 -9.03
CA GLY A 502 -40.74 15.03 -9.36
C GLY A 502 -40.33 13.67 -9.95
N GLU A 503 -39.04 13.42 -10.25
CA GLU A 503 -38.53 12.11 -10.71
C GLU A 503 -37.54 11.46 -9.72
N SER A 504 -36.79 12.28 -8.98
CA SER A 504 -35.86 11.81 -7.96
C SER A 504 -36.58 11.23 -6.73
N THR A 505 -36.37 9.95 -6.45
CA THR A 505 -36.86 9.28 -5.22
C THR A 505 -35.80 9.35 -4.12
N TRP A 506 -36.16 9.95 -2.99
CA TRP A 506 -35.28 10.10 -1.82
C TRP A 506 -35.24 8.80 -1.01
N GLY A 507 -34.04 8.31 -0.68
CA GLY A 507 -33.85 7.18 0.24
C GLY A 507 -33.93 5.77 -0.38
N ALA A 508 -33.92 5.62 -1.71
CA ALA A 508 -33.82 4.31 -2.34
C ALA A 508 -32.38 3.80 -2.34
N ALA A 509 -32.17 2.53 -1.94
CA ALA A 509 -30.88 1.87 -1.99
C ALA A 509 -30.28 1.88 -3.41
N SER A 510 -28.95 2.02 -3.53
CA SER A 510 -28.24 1.88 -4.81
C SER A 510 -28.70 0.60 -5.50
N GLN A 511 -29.24 0.70 -6.71
CA GLN A 511 -29.69 -0.48 -7.43
C GLN A 511 -28.49 -1.36 -7.76
N VAL A 512 -28.56 -2.60 -7.33
CA VAL A 512 -27.54 -3.60 -7.62
C VAL A 512 -27.98 -4.35 -8.87
N ILE A 513 -27.33 -4.06 -10.00
CA ILE A 513 -27.64 -4.63 -11.31
C ILE A 513 -26.71 -5.81 -11.58
N LEU A 514 -27.28 -6.95 -11.97
CA LEU A 514 -26.53 -8.10 -12.45
C LEU A 514 -26.26 -7.93 -13.94
N ASN A 515 -25.00 -7.77 -14.30
CA ASN A 515 -24.51 -7.74 -15.67
C ASN A 515 -24.08 -9.17 -16.06
N ASN A 516 -24.81 -9.80 -16.98
CA ASN A 516 -24.57 -11.19 -17.39
C ASN A 516 -24.86 -11.43 -18.88
N ASP A 517 -24.74 -10.38 -19.70
CA ASP A 517 -24.94 -10.45 -21.14
C ASP A 517 -23.82 -11.30 -21.80
N TRP A 518 -24.20 -12.17 -22.76
CA TRP A 518 -23.24 -12.91 -23.57
C TRP A 518 -22.63 -11.99 -24.62
N GLN A 519 -21.31 -11.98 -24.70
CA GLN A 519 -20.55 -11.19 -25.67
C GLN A 519 -19.78 -12.13 -26.60
N ALA A 520 -19.78 -11.82 -27.90
CA ALA A 520 -18.95 -12.54 -28.86
C ALA A 520 -17.47 -12.28 -28.56
N ILE A 521 -16.70 -13.35 -28.41
CA ILE A 521 -15.27 -13.30 -28.13
C ILE A 521 -14.58 -14.16 -29.19
N GLY A 522 -14.18 -13.51 -30.28
CA GLY A 522 -13.51 -14.18 -31.39
C GLY A 522 -12.05 -14.48 -31.06
N GLY A 523 -11.53 -15.59 -31.60
CA GLY A 523 -10.13 -15.97 -31.49
C GLY A 523 -9.94 -17.43 -31.11
N GLY A 524 -8.71 -17.91 -31.19
CA GLY A 524 -8.38 -19.24 -30.70
C GLY A 524 -6.91 -19.53 -30.65
N GLY A 525 -6.55 -20.47 -29.79
CA GLY A 525 -5.18 -20.88 -29.49
C GLY A 525 -5.19 -22.19 -28.71
N TYR A 526 -4.01 -22.73 -28.41
CA TYR A 526 -3.89 -23.95 -27.59
C TYR A 526 -4.11 -23.66 -26.11
N VAL A 527 -3.77 -22.45 -25.68
CA VAL A 527 -4.00 -21.97 -24.33
C VAL A 527 -4.76 -20.65 -24.40
N VAL A 528 -5.83 -20.53 -23.62
CA VAL A 528 -6.74 -19.38 -23.73
C VAL A 528 -7.15 -18.83 -22.36
N ALA A 529 -7.40 -17.53 -22.30
CA ALA A 529 -7.95 -16.84 -21.13
C ALA A 529 -8.79 -15.62 -21.55
N PRO A 530 -10.07 -15.53 -21.17
CA PRO A 530 -10.89 -14.34 -21.44
C PRO A 530 -10.62 -13.25 -20.41
N SER A 531 -10.27 -12.04 -20.86
CA SER A 531 -10.15 -10.86 -19.98
C SER A 531 -11.38 -9.97 -20.03
N CYS A 532 -11.58 -9.20 -18.97
CA CYS A 532 -12.49 -8.06 -18.98
C CYS A 532 -11.83 -6.80 -18.40
N GLN A 533 -12.24 -5.65 -18.95
CA GLN A 533 -11.93 -4.34 -18.41
C GLN A 533 -13.21 -3.54 -18.17
N VAL A 534 -13.22 -2.79 -17.08
CA VAL A 534 -14.33 -1.94 -16.66
C VAL A 534 -13.77 -0.61 -16.18
N THR A 535 -14.31 0.49 -16.70
CA THR A 535 -13.85 1.85 -16.37
C THR A 535 -14.86 2.56 -15.48
N SER A 536 -14.39 3.12 -14.37
CA SER A 536 -15.14 4.00 -13.48
C SER A 536 -14.62 5.43 -13.60
N GLY A 537 -15.45 6.41 -13.30
CA GLY A 537 -15.08 7.83 -13.38
C GLY A 537 -16.11 8.84 -12.93
N TYR A 538 -17.25 8.39 -12.40
CA TYR A 538 -18.30 9.25 -11.88
C TYR A 538 -18.17 9.39 -10.35
N ILE A 539 -18.95 10.28 -9.75
CA ILE A 539 -18.90 10.52 -8.29
C ILE A 539 -19.30 9.27 -7.51
N VAL A 540 -20.35 8.58 -7.97
CA VAL A 540 -20.84 7.34 -7.36
C VAL A 540 -19.94 6.16 -7.76
N PRO A 541 -19.47 5.35 -6.79
CA PRO A 541 -18.66 4.18 -7.09
C PRO A 541 -19.43 3.12 -7.85
N LEU A 542 -18.72 2.46 -8.77
CA LEU A 542 -19.29 1.38 -9.58
C LEU A 542 -19.46 0.08 -8.78
N ASP A 543 -18.61 -0.13 -7.77
CA ASP A 543 -18.58 -1.30 -6.87
C ASP A 543 -18.73 -2.63 -7.65
N ALA A 544 -18.05 -2.73 -8.81
CA ALA A 544 -18.16 -3.87 -9.72
C ALA A 544 -17.54 -5.15 -9.12
N GLU A 545 -18.37 -6.13 -8.82
CA GLU A 545 -18.00 -7.39 -8.17
C GLU A 545 -18.11 -8.57 -9.14
N ILE A 546 -16.98 -9.24 -9.37
CA ILE A 546 -16.88 -10.39 -10.27
C ILE A 546 -17.31 -11.66 -9.53
N MET A 547 -18.34 -12.32 -10.05
CA MET A 547 -18.86 -13.58 -9.47
C MET A 547 -18.31 -14.80 -10.21
N SER A 548 -18.37 -14.78 -11.54
CA SER A 548 -17.81 -15.85 -12.39
C SER A 548 -17.70 -15.41 -13.84
N THR A 549 -16.84 -16.10 -14.59
CA THR A 549 -16.72 -15.96 -16.04
C THR A 549 -17.03 -17.29 -16.70
N ASP A 550 -17.94 -17.30 -17.67
CA ASP A 550 -18.25 -18.48 -18.49
C ASP A 550 -17.72 -18.25 -19.91
N LEU A 551 -17.05 -19.23 -20.48
CA LEU A 551 -16.56 -19.24 -21.86
C LEU A 551 -17.11 -20.47 -22.58
N THR A 552 -17.58 -20.30 -23.80
CA THR A 552 -17.89 -21.43 -24.68
C THR A 552 -16.86 -21.52 -25.79
N TYR A 553 -16.29 -22.70 -25.98
CA TYR A 553 -15.27 -22.94 -27.00
C TYR A 553 -15.56 -24.22 -27.79
N GLU A 554 -14.88 -24.37 -28.93
CA GLU A 554 -14.84 -25.60 -29.71
C GLU A 554 -13.41 -26.07 -29.88
N MET A 555 -13.18 -27.38 -29.78
CA MET A 555 -11.88 -27.97 -30.03
C MET A 555 -11.74 -28.29 -31.51
N THR A 556 -10.61 -27.88 -32.10
CA THR A 556 -10.28 -28.20 -33.48
C THR A 556 -9.04 -29.08 -33.55
N ASP A 557 -9.17 -30.20 -34.26
CA ASP A 557 -8.04 -30.93 -34.82
C ASP A 557 -7.31 -30.00 -35.81
N VAL A 558 -5.98 -29.94 -35.72
CA VAL A 558 -5.11 -29.17 -36.60
C VAL A 558 -5.50 -29.38 -38.07
N PRO A 559 -5.80 -28.33 -38.86
CA PRO A 559 -5.72 -28.47 -40.30
C PRO A 559 -4.23 -28.58 -40.67
N ALA A 560 -3.86 -29.68 -41.31
CA ALA A 560 -2.54 -29.88 -41.90
C ALA A 560 -2.20 -28.77 -42.91
#